data_AF-A0A8J6J2H6-F1
#
_entry.id   AF-A0A8J6J2H6-F1
#
_cell.length_a   1.000
_cell.length_b   1.000
_cell.length_c   1.000
_cell.angle_alpha   90.00
_cell.angle_beta   90.00
_cell.angle_gamma   90.00
#
_symmetry.space_group_name_H-M   'P 1'
#
loop_
_entity.id
_entity.type
_entity.pdbx_description
1 polymer ?
#
loop_
_entity_poly.entity_id
_entity_poly.type
_entity_poly.pdbx_seq_one_letter_code
_entity_poly.pdbx_strand_id
1 'polypeptide(L)'
;MNFNEAMQMLGTKLQGKYGHLGFKYKKSDKTLTKHSKNFTYMIAFSSFGGNTKDSISIEVCYIINTRPYDPYGYAKPDANTQPLFYSLRDNEIYLDIGNEEKINNAFEIVCQWMDKLLIPKMNELCATE
;
A
#
# COMPACT_ATOMS: atom_id res chain seq x y z
N MET A 1 15.72 13.61 -5.85
CA MET A 1 15.32 12.22 -6.17
C MET A 1 14.04 12.27 -6.98
N ASN A 2 13.88 11.41 -8.01
CA ASN A 2 12.61 11.39 -8.76
C ASN A 2 11.57 10.49 -8.07
N PHE A 3 10.29 10.63 -8.45
CA PHE A 3 9.20 9.88 -7.82
C PHE A 3 9.35 8.36 -7.95
N ASN A 4 9.79 7.86 -9.10
CA ASN A 4 9.90 6.43 -9.30
C ASN A 4 11.05 5.82 -8.46
N GLU A 5 12.15 6.55 -8.27
CA GLU A 5 13.23 6.19 -7.36
C GLU A 5 12.74 6.17 -5.91
N ALA A 6 12.08 7.24 -5.47
CA ALA A 6 11.55 7.36 -4.11
C ALA A 6 10.55 6.23 -3.80
N MET A 7 9.64 5.95 -4.74
CA MET A 7 8.70 4.84 -4.64
C MET A 7 9.37 3.48 -4.61
N GLN A 8 10.39 3.28 -5.45
CA GLN A 8 11.15 2.03 -5.43
C GLN A 8 11.81 1.81 -4.07
N MET A 9 12.44 2.84 -3.50
CA MET A 9 13.10 2.75 -2.21
C MET A 9 12.10 2.45 -1.09
N LEU A 10 11.00 3.21 -1.01
CA LEU A 10 9.95 2.98 -0.01
C LEU A 10 9.33 1.59 -0.15
N GLY A 11 8.95 1.21 -1.37
CA GLY A 11 8.36 -0.10 -1.66
C GLY A 11 9.29 -1.27 -1.33
N THR A 12 10.58 -1.16 -1.65
CA THR A 12 11.59 -2.18 -1.29
C THR A 12 11.80 -2.26 0.22
N LYS A 13 11.83 -1.15 0.95
CA LYS A 13 11.91 -1.16 2.43
C LYS A 13 10.71 -1.84 3.06
N LEU A 14 9.49 -1.51 2.59
CA LEU A 14 8.26 -2.13 3.08
C LEU A 14 8.21 -3.63 2.75
N GLN A 15 8.60 -4.03 1.53
CA GLN A 15 8.73 -5.45 1.21
C GLN A 15 9.80 -6.14 2.06
N GLY A 16 10.91 -5.47 2.37
CA GLY A 16 11.93 -5.99 3.28
C GLY A 16 11.38 -6.30 4.67
N LYS A 17 10.55 -5.40 5.24
CA LYS A 17 9.92 -5.62 6.54
C LYS A 17 8.81 -6.66 6.49
N TYR A 18 7.88 -6.57 5.54
CA TYR A 18 6.64 -7.38 5.53
C TYR A 18 6.66 -8.57 4.57
N GLY A 19 7.77 -8.81 3.88
CA GLY A 19 7.90 -9.90 2.91
C GLY A 19 7.69 -11.29 3.51
N HIS A 20 8.03 -11.47 4.78
CA HIS A 20 7.78 -12.71 5.52
C HIS A 20 6.28 -13.02 5.70
N LEU A 21 5.41 -12.01 5.61
CA LEU A 21 3.95 -12.17 5.61
C LEU A 21 3.41 -12.46 4.20
N GLY A 22 4.25 -12.43 3.17
CA GLY A 22 3.89 -12.68 1.77
C GLY A 22 3.55 -11.41 0.97
N PHE A 23 3.84 -10.22 1.49
CA PHE A 23 3.73 -8.98 0.72
C PHE A 23 4.82 -8.87 -0.35
N LYS A 24 4.44 -8.40 -1.54
CA LYS A 24 5.32 -8.18 -2.69
C LYS A 24 5.09 -6.79 -3.28
N TYR A 25 6.17 -6.05 -3.49
CA TYR A 25 6.13 -4.73 -4.10
C TYR A 25 6.22 -4.86 -5.62
N LYS A 26 5.29 -4.22 -6.32
CA LYS A 26 5.26 -4.17 -7.78
C LYS A 26 5.53 -2.75 -8.25
N LYS A 27 6.73 -2.53 -8.78
CA LYS A 27 7.21 -1.21 -9.24
C LYS A 27 6.30 -0.55 -10.28
N SER A 28 5.81 -1.32 -11.26
CA SER A 28 4.97 -0.80 -12.35
C SER A 28 3.65 -0.23 -11.83
N ASP A 29 3.07 -0.89 -10.85
CA ASP A 29 1.75 -0.58 -10.32
C ASP A 29 1.85 0.34 -9.10
N LYS A 30 3.05 0.47 -8.52
CA LYS A 30 3.32 1.21 -7.28
C LYS A 30 2.40 0.71 -6.17
N THR A 31 2.40 -0.61 -5.98
CA THR A 31 1.59 -1.29 -4.97
C THR A 31 2.42 -2.29 -4.18
N LEU A 32 2.11 -2.46 -2.90
CA LEU A 32 2.54 -3.59 -2.09
C LEU A 32 1.35 -4.52 -1.89
N THR A 33 1.40 -5.74 -2.41
CA THR A 33 0.25 -6.66 -2.41
C THR A 33 0.57 -7.98 -1.71
N LYS A 34 -0.42 -8.51 -1.00
CA LYS A 34 -0.45 -9.88 -0.51
C LYS A 34 -1.76 -10.51 -0.94
N HIS A 35 -1.71 -11.79 -1.22
CA HIS A 35 -2.91 -12.58 -1.48
C HIS A 35 -3.06 -13.70 -0.46
N SER A 36 -4.30 -13.98 -0.07
CA SER A 36 -4.71 -15.19 0.62
C SER A 36 -5.73 -15.96 -0.23
N LYS A 37 -6.39 -16.97 0.36
CA LYS A 37 -7.39 -17.78 -0.33
C LYS A 37 -8.59 -16.93 -0.76
N ASN A 38 -9.09 -16.11 0.15
CA ASN A 38 -10.29 -15.31 -0.03
C ASN A 38 -10.01 -13.82 -0.20
N PHE A 39 -8.79 -13.33 0.11
CA PHE A 39 -8.53 -11.89 0.12
C PHE A 39 -7.34 -11.45 -0.73
N THR A 40 -7.40 -10.21 -1.20
CA THR A 40 -6.23 -9.44 -1.63
C THR A 40 -6.06 -8.26 -0.70
N TYR A 41 -4.88 -8.14 -0.11
CA TYR A 41 -4.44 -7.02 0.71
C TYR A 41 -3.51 -6.16 -0.13
N MET A 42 -3.81 -4.88 -0.27
CA MET A 42 -3.04 -3.97 -1.10
C MET A 42 -2.77 -2.66 -0.38
N ILE A 43 -1.56 -2.17 -0.55
CA ILE A 43 -1.18 -0.79 -0.27
C ILE A 43 -0.95 -0.14 -1.61
N ALA A 44 -1.78 0.86 -1.93
CA ALA A 44 -1.61 1.67 -3.13
C ALA A 44 -0.93 2.98 -2.80
N PHE A 45 0.01 3.37 -3.65
CA PHE A 45 0.78 4.59 -3.53
C PHE A 45 0.48 5.55 -4.68
N SER A 46 -0.07 6.71 -4.36
CA SER A 46 -0.39 7.77 -5.33
C SER A 46 0.41 9.03 -5.03
N SER A 47 0.62 9.89 -6.03
CA SER A 47 1.25 11.21 -5.87
C SER A 47 0.37 12.29 -6.48
N PHE A 48 0.32 13.46 -5.84
CA PHE A 48 -0.51 14.60 -6.27
C PHE A 48 0.27 15.70 -7.01
N GLY A 49 1.58 15.56 -7.16
CA GLY A 49 2.42 16.58 -7.79
C GLY A 49 2.61 16.35 -9.28
N GLY A 50 1.87 17.07 -10.12
CA GLY A 50 2.01 17.04 -11.58
C GLY A 50 3.31 17.64 -12.16
N ASN A 51 4.21 18.20 -11.34
CA ASN A 51 5.54 18.64 -11.76
C ASN A 51 6.57 18.59 -10.62
N THR A 52 7.67 17.90 -10.89
CA THR A 52 8.66 17.39 -9.92
C THR A 52 9.88 18.31 -9.80
N LYS A 53 9.91 19.22 -8.83
CA LYS A 53 11.19 19.82 -8.42
C LYS A 53 11.49 19.74 -6.92
N ASP A 54 10.51 19.94 -6.03
CA ASP A 54 10.89 20.14 -4.61
C ASP A 54 10.17 19.24 -3.58
N SER A 55 8.97 18.72 -3.87
CA SER A 55 8.30 17.75 -2.97
C SER A 55 7.44 16.76 -3.76
N ILE A 56 7.45 15.52 -3.29
CA ILE A 56 6.58 14.46 -3.78
C ILE A 56 5.78 14.01 -2.56
N SER A 57 4.51 14.39 -2.51
CA SER A 57 3.59 13.92 -1.48
C SER A 57 2.95 12.62 -1.93
N ILE A 58 2.97 11.61 -1.06
CA ILE A 58 2.40 10.29 -1.30
C ILE A 58 1.14 10.08 -0.44
N GLU A 59 0.09 9.53 -1.05
CA GLU A 59 -1.04 8.96 -0.33
C GLU A 59 -0.91 7.44 -0.31
N VAL A 60 -1.33 6.87 0.83
CA VAL A 60 -1.26 5.44 1.10
C VAL A 60 -2.66 4.97 1.42
N CYS A 61 -3.17 4.05 0.61
CA CYS A 61 -4.49 3.46 0.77
C CYS A 61 -4.38 1.96 1.02
N TYR A 62 -5.00 1.48 2.11
CA TYR A 62 -5.14 0.06 2.40
C TYR A 62 -6.44 -0.46 1.80
N ILE A 63 -6.35 -1.55 1.03
CA ILE A 63 -7.50 -2.16 0.36
C ILE A 63 -7.52 -3.65 0.69
N ILE A 64 -8.65 -4.14 1.20
CA ILE A 64 -8.92 -5.57 1.39
C ILE A 64 -10.16 -5.95 0.59
N ASN A 65 -10.05 -6.93 -0.31
CA ASN A 65 -11.14 -7.37 -1.18
C ASN A 65 -11.36 -8.88 -1.07
N THR A 66 -12.61 -9.31 -0.90
CA THR A 66 -13.02 -10.70 -1.16
C THR A 66 -12.77 -11.05 -2.64
N ARG A 67 -12.13 -12.18 -2.90
CA ARG A 67 -11.57 -12.53 -4.21
C ARG A 67 -12.64 -12.84 -5.26
N PRO A 68 -12.31 -12.65 -6.56
CA PRO A 68 -11.01 -12.20 -7.06
C PRO A 68 -10.91 -10.67 -7.17
N TYR A 69 -9.88 -10.08 -6.54
CA TYR A 69 -9.46 -8.72 -6.90
C TYR A 69 -8.68 -8.80 -8.21
N ASP A 70 -9.23 -8.19 -9.26
CA ASP A 70 -8.54 -7.98 -10.51
C ASP A 70 -8.16 -6.51 -10.69
N PRO A 71 -6.86 -6.16 -10.59
CA PRO A 71 -6.39 -4.79 -10.79
C PRO A 71 -6.51 -4.30 -12.24
N TYR A 72 -6.80 -5.19 -13.20
CA TYR A 72 -6.94 -4.89 -14.63
C TYR A 72 -8.36 -5.09 -15.16
N GLY A 73 -9.29 -5.59 -14.33
CA GLY A 73 -10.72 -5.71 -14.65
C GLY A 73 -11.10 -6.79 -15.67
N TYR A 74 -10.24 -7.78 -15.91
CA TYR A 74 -10.56 -8.94 -16.76
C TYR A 74 -11.47 -9.98 -16.08
N ALA A 75 -11.32 -10.16 -14.77
CA ALA A 75 -12.18 -10.95 -13.91
C ALA A 75 -13.17 -10.01 -13.22
N LYS A 76 -14.45 -10.32 -13.37
CA LYS A 76 -15.51 -9.64 -12.65
C LYS A 76 -15.28 -9.86 -11.15
N PRO A 77 -15.17 -8.81 -10.32
CA PRO A 77 -15.19 -8.97 -8.88
C PRO A 77 -16.43 -9.77 -8.50
N ASP A 78 -16.31 -10.67 -7.52
CA ASP A 78 -17.50 -11.34 -6.99
C ASP A 78 -18.51 -10.28 -6.55
N ALA A 79 -19.82 -10.55 -6.69
CA ALA A 79 -20.86 -9.59 -6.29
C ALA A 79 -20.78 -9.20 -4.80
N ASN A 80 -20.14 -10.04 -3.99
CA ASN A 80 -19.89 -9.82 -2.57
C ASN A 80 -18.51 -9.19 -2.29
N THR A 81 -17.80 -8.70 -3.32
CA THR A 81 -16.56 -7.94 -3.15
C THR A 81 -16.87 -6.64 -2.43
N GLN A 82 -16.46 -6.54 -1.16
CA GLN A 82 -16.54 -5.30 -0.40
C GLN A 82 -15.12 -4.80 -0.08
N PRO A 83 -14.65 -3.75 -0.77
CA PRO A 83 -13.36 -3.15 -0.46
C PRO A 83 -13.41 -2.51 0.93
N LEU A 84 -12.59 -3.00 1.85
CA LEU A 84 -12.24 -2.24 3.05
C LEU A 84 -11.16 -1.24 2.68
N PHE A 85 -11.53 0.04 2.65
CA PHE A 85 -10.66 1.15 2.29
C PHE A 85 -10.25 1.96 3.52
N TYR A 86 -8.96 2.25 3.65
CA TYR A 86 -8.46 3.23 4.62
C TYR A 86 -7.38 4.10 3.96
N SER A 87 -7.66 5.38 3.79
CA SER A 87 -6.70 6.35 3.26
C SER A 87 -6.01 7.11 4.39
N LEU A 88 -4.68 7.17 4.35
CA LEU A 88 -3.93 8.08 5.22
C LEU A 88 -4.28 9.55 4.93
N ARG A 89 -4.63 9.90 3.70
CA ARG A 89 -5.00 11.26 3.31
C ARG A 89 -6.32 11.71 3.94
N ASP A 90 -7.32 10.83 3.99
CA ASP A 90 -8.60 11.14 4.65
C ASP A 90 -8.42 11.41 6.15
N ASN A 91 -7.29 10.94 6.71
CA ASN A 91 -6.85 11.21 8.08
C ASN A 91 -5.83 12.38 8.15
N GLU A 92 -5.72 13.18 7.10
CA GLU A 92 -4.82 14.34 6.97
C GLU A 92 -3.33 13.99 7.07
N ILE A 93 -2.96 12.74 6.78
CA ILE A 93 -1.58 12.27 6.81
C ILE A 93 -1.03 12.25 5.39
N TYR A 94 -0.11 13.17 5.13
CA TYR A 94 0.63 13.29 3.89
C TYR A 94 2.09 12.94 4.16
N LEU A 95 2.69 12.07 3.36
CA LEU A 95 4.10 11.73 3.52
C LEU A 95 4.91 12.42 2.43
N ASP A 96 6.00 13.05 2.82
CA ASP A 96 6.98 13.59 1.88
C ASP A 96 8.05 12.52 1.62
N ILE A 97 8.41 12.31 0.35
CA ILE A 97 9.46 11.37 -0.07
C ILE A 97 10.53 12.02 -0.96
N GLY A 98 10.72 13.34 -0.84
CA GLY A 98 11.64 14.10 -1.69
C GLY A 98 13.13 13.73 -1.55
N ASN A 99 13.52 13.09 -0.45
CA ASN A 99 14.88 12.62 -0.19
C ASN A 99 14.88 11.35 0.70
N GLU A 100 16.06 10.77 0.95
CA GLU A 100 16.19 9.52 1.70
C GLU A 100 15.75 9.63 3.17
N GLU A 101 16.05 10.73 3.85
CA GLU A 101 15.61 10.97 5.24
C GLU A 101 14.07 10.97 5.32
N LYS A 102 13.43 11.69 4.41
CA LYS A 102 11.97 11.78 4.29
C LYS A 102 11.35 10.43 3.92
N ILE A 103 12.02 9.64 3.08
CA ILE A 103 11.60 8.25 2.78
C ILE A 103 11.68 7.37 4.02
N ASN A 104 12.71 7.49 4.85
CA ASN A 104 12.80 6.73 6.09
C ASN A 104 11.68 7.13 7.05
N ASN A 105 11.36 8.42 7.18
CA ASN A 105 10.22 8.87 7.98
C ASN A 105 8.89 8.33 7.43
N ALA A 106 8.68 8.41 6.11
CA ALA A 106 7.51 7.85 5.45
C ALA A 106 7.40 6.33 5.69
N PHE A 107 8.52 5.61 5.62
CA PHE A 107 8.58 4.18 5.92
C PHE A 107 8.12 3.88 7.35
N GLU A 108 8.61 4.60 8.35
CA GLU A 108 8.20 4.39 9.76
C GLU A 108 6.71 4.68 9.96
N ILE A 109 6.19 5.76 9.37
CA ILE A 109 4.77 6.12 9.47
C ILE A 109 3.90 5.03 8.81
N VAL A 110 4.23 4.61 7.58
CA VAL A 110 3.49 3.54 6.90
C VAL A 110 3.55 2.26 7.72
N CYS A 111 4.71 1.95 8.30
CA CYS A 111 4.86 0.79 9.16
C CYS A 111 3.93 0.82 10.37
N GLN A 112 3.91 1.94 11.09
CA GLN A 112 3.03 2.13 12.25
C GLN A 112 1.56 1.88 11.88
N TRP A 113 1.11 2.39 10.73
CA TRP A 113 -0.28 2.22 10.30
C TRP A 113 -0.59 0.82 9.79
N MET A 114 0.35 0.18 9.10
CA MET A 114 0.23 -1.23 8.73
C MET A 114 0.09 -2.11 9.98
N ASP A 115 1.00 -1.95 10.93
CA ASP A 115 1.04 -2.72 12.17
C ASP A 115 -0.21 -2.48 13.04
N LYS A 116 -0.76 -1.25 13.03
CA LYS A 116 -1.94 -0.87 13.81
C LYS A 116 -3.27 -1.28 13.18
N LEU A 117 -3.39 -1.26 11.84
CA LEU A 117 -4.67 -1.42 11.16
C LEU A 117 -4.69 -2.62 10.21
N LEU A 118 -3.80 -2.64 9.23
CA LEU A 118 -3.83 -3.64 8.16
C LEU A 118 -3.53 -5.04 8.69
N ILE A 119 -2.47 -5.19 9.48
CA ILE A 119 -2.04 -6.51 9.98
C ILE A 119 -3.08 -7.12 10.94
N PRO A 120 -3.64 -6.39 11.91
CA PRO A 120 -4.72 -6.92 12.74
C PRO A 120 -5.95 -7.33 11.92
N LYS A 121 -6.39 -6.50 10.96
CA LYS A 121 -7.55 -6.83 10.13
C LYS A 121 -7.27 -8.02 9.22
N MET A 122 -6.06 -8.13 8.68
CA MET A 122 -5.62 -9.31 7.93
C MET A 122 -5.67 -10.56 8.79
N ASN A 123 -5.16 -10.52 10.03
CA ASN A 123 -5.17 -11.68 10.93
C ASN A 123 -6.60 -12.09 11.33
N GLU A 124 -7.47 -11.11 11.58
CA GLU A 124 -8.91 -11.34 11.84
C GLU A 124 -9.56 -12.09 10.66
N LEU A 125 -9.34 -11.62 9.44
CA LEU A 125 -9.92 -12.22 8.23
C LEU A 125 -9.31 -13.58 7.91
N CYS A 126 -7.99 -13.75 8.05
CA CYS A 126 -7.33 -15.03 7.83
C CYS A 126 -7.75 -16.11 8.85
N ALA A 127 -8.14 -15.74 10.08
CA ALA A 127 -8.69 -16.69 11.04
C ALA A 127 -10.07 -17.26 10.62
N THR A 128 -10.71 -16.66 9.62
CA THR A 128 -12.03 -17.06 9.09
C THR A 128 -11.97 -17.76 7.73
N GLU A 129 -10.78 -17.98 7.15
CA GLU A 129 -10.56 -18.62 5.83
C GLU A 129 -10.50 -20.16 5.86
#